data_AF-A0A0W0Z389-F1
#
_entry.id   AF-A0A0W0Z389-F1
#
_cell.length_a   1.000
_cell.length_b   1.000
_cell.length_c   1.000
_cell.angle_alpha   90.00
_cell.angle_beta   90.00
_cell.angle_gamma   90.00
#
_symmetry.space_group_name_H-M   'P 1'
#
loop_
_entity.id
_entity.type
_entity.pdbx_description
1 polymer ?
#
loop_
_entity_poly.entity_id
_entity_poly.type
_entity_poly.pdbx_seq_one_letter_code
_entity_poly.pdbx_strand_id
1 'polypeptide(L)'
;MSNLSQKFRESFISYLKNPHSAKNKENFVNYAFAIYEDAVTHCGLEPDKYITYMFKMIKPAVQGIKISPDIAKKLDGFIRALSFSDLKKENQAFHVLNICYNLMSPKKSCLREVIKNFLILQDKLKREDFIVTNRKFSGSFFLSNADVSNVRGKKAVIDNLIMFVSNDVFKVSKEAGKQFFPVSFDAKQKIQYLEKHIDWLSEKECGRILYNLLQKINPILSAQGNSADIRDHAEYMTDSGKRSALMIHSFNDKWFFTFLAKMVKTIKEALGMKTSAEHLLEHSVDEAEKAGVTLK
;
A
#
# COMPACT_ATOMS: atom_id res chain seq x y z
N MET A 1 31.75 -2.40 -7.17
CA MET A 1 30.27 -2.35 -7.17
C MET A 1 29.67 -1.09 -6.55
N SER A 2 30.28 -0.42 -5.54
CA SER A 2 29.66 0.74 -4.85
C SER A 2 29.45 2.01 -5.71
N ASN A 3 30.28 2.22 -6.73
CA ASN A 3 30.26 3.46 -7.53
C ASN A 3 29.03 3.56 -8.45
N LEU A 4 28.62 2.46 -9.10
CA LEU A 4 27.55 2.52 -10.12
C LEU A 4 26.15 2.69 -9.51
N SER A 5 25.86 1.99 -8.41
CA SER A 5 24.60 2.13 -7.67
C SER A 5 24.43 3.56 -7.12
N GLN A 6 25.52 4.18 -6.63
CA GLN A 6 25.51 5.56 -6.17
C GLN A 6 25.28 6.57 -7.31
N LYS A 7 26.01 6.43 -8.43
CA LYS A 7 25.82 7.28 -9.61
C LYS A 7 24.39 7.19 -10.17
N PHE A 8 23.83 5.97 -10.20
CA PHE A 8 22.43 5.77 -10.55
C PHE A 8 21.51 6.54 -9.59
N ARG A 9 21.69 6.41 -8.27
CA ARG A 9 20.90 7.15 -7.28
C ARG A 9 20.96 8.66 -7.49
N GLU A 10 22.15 9.23 -7.71
CA GLU A 10 22.33 10.67 -7.94
C GLU A 10 21.63 11.15 -9.21
N SER A 11 21.79 10.40 -10.31
CA SER A 11 21.09 10.71 -11.57
C SER A 11 19.58 10.61 -11.43
N PHE A 12 19.10 9.63 -10.66
CA PHE A 12 17.70 9.42 -10.41
C PHE A 12 17.10 10.56 -9.57
N ILE A 13 17.75 10.96 -8.48
CA ILE A 13 17.34 12.14 -7.69
C ILE A 13 17.32 13.41 -8.56
N SER A 14 18.30 13.56 -9.46
CA SER A 14 18.35 14.70 -10.38
C SER A 14 17.16 14.71 -11.36
N TYR A 15 16.81 13.54 -11.91
CA TYR A 15 15.60 13.37 -12.70
C TYR A 15 14.34 13.71 -11.91
N LEU A 16 14.20 13.21 -10.68
CA LEU A 16 13.02 13.47 -9.85
C LEU A 16 12.83 14.97 -9.54
N LYS A 17 13.93 15.72 -9.36
CA LYS A 17 13.88 17.17 -9.12
C LYS A 17 13.44 17.96 -10.36
N ASN A 18 13.85 17.52 -11.55
CA ASN A 18 13.46 18.15 -12.82
C ASN A 18 13.30 17.09 -13.92
N PRO A 19 12.11 16.48 -14.05
CA PRO A 19 11.86 15.41 -15.01
C PRO A 19 11.72 15.91 -16.45
N HIS A 20 11.69 17.23 -16.68
CA HIS A 20 11.60 17.83 -18.01
C HIS A 20 12.98 18.09 -18.64
N SER A 21 14.04 18.13 -17.82
CA SER A 21 15.41 18.32 -18.30
C SER A 21 15.88 17.13 -19.17
N ALA A 22 16.19 17.41 -20.44
CA ALA A 22 16.75 16.43 -21.37
C ALA A 22 18.05 15.82 -20.83
N LYS A 23 18.94 16.66 -20.26
CA LYS A 23 20.19 16.22 -19.63
C LYS A 23 19.96 15.26 -18.46
N ASN A 24 18.94 15.51 -17.64
CA ASN A 24 18.64 14.62 -16.52
C ASN A 24 18.08 13.28 -17.01
N LYS A 25 17.21 13.30 -18.03
CA LYS A 25 16.70 12.08 -18.68
C LYS A 25 17.83 11.24 -19.27
N GLU A 26 18.71 11.88 -20.03
CA GLU A 26 19.85 11.23 -20.67
C GLU A 26 20.79 10.61 -19.63
N ASN A 27 21.18 11.37 -18.61
CA ASN A 27 22.03 10.84 -17.53
C ASN A 27 21.37 9.66 -16.82
N PHE A 28 20.07 9.74 -16.55
CA PHE A 28 19.34 8.67 -15.88
C PHE A 28 19.29 7.39 -16.74
N VAL A 29 19.06 7.51 -18.04
CA VAL A 29 19.12 6.40 -19.00
C VAL A 29 20.54 5.83 -19.10
N ASN A 30 21.57 6.69 -19.13
CA ASN A 30 22.97 6.27 -19.23
C ASN A 30 23.38 5.38 -18.06
N TYR A 31 23.05 5.78 -16.83
CA TYR A 31 23.37 4.99 -15.65
C TYR A 31 22.48 3.75 -15.50
N ALA A 32 21.22 3.82 -15.94
CA ALA A 32 20.37 2.64 -15.99
C ALA A 32 20.92 1.59 -16.96
N PHE A 33 21.33 2.02 -18.15
CA PHE A 33 21.96 1.16 -19.15
C PHE A 33 23.26 0.54 -18.62
N ALA A 34 24.12 1.32 -17.96
CA ALA A 34 25.35 0.81 -17.39
C ALA A 34 25.10 -0.29 -16.32
N ILE A 35 24.02 -0.20 -15.53
CA ILE A 35 23.63 -1.27 -14.59
C ILE A 35 23.22 -2.53 -15.36
N TYR A 36 22.49 -2.39 -16.47
CA TYR A 36 22.11 -3.52 -17.31
C TYR A 36 23.35 -4.20 -17.92
N GLU A 37 24.29 -3.42 -18.48
CA GLU A 37 25.54 -3.96 -19.01
C GLU A 37 26.38 -4.67 -17.95
N ASP A 38 26.50 -4.08 -16.75
CA ASP A 38 27.20 -4.71 -15.62
C ASP A 38 26.55 -6.06 -15.27
N ALA A 39 25.22 -6.12 -15.22
CA ALA A 39 24.47 -7.35 -14.92
C ALA A 39 24.68 -8.43 -15.99
N VAL A 40 24.55 -8.09 -17.28
CA VAL A 40 24.76 -9.04 -18.38
C VAL A 40 26.21 -9.52 -18.43
N THR A 41 27.18 -8.63 -18.15
CA THR A 41 28.61 -8.98 -18.13
C THR A 41 28.92 -9.99 -17.02
N HIS A 42 28.32 -9.82 -15.83
CA HIS A 42 28.58 -10.70 -14.68
C HIS A 42 27.74 -11.98 -14.67
N CYS A 43 26.53 -11.95 -15.23
CA CYS A 43 25.54 -13.05 -15.11
C CYS A 43 25.20 -13.73 -16.43
N GLY A 44 25.70 -13.23 -17.57
CA GLY A 44 25.31 -13.68 -18.91
C GLY A 44 23.92 -13.21 -19.32
N LEU A 45 23.38 -13.83 -20.37
CA LEU A 45 22.08 -13.49 -20.96
C LEU A 45 20.90 -14.26 -20.34
N GLU A 46 21.10 -14.93 -19.21
CA GLU A 46 20.03 -15.64 -18.50
C GLU A 46 19.13 -14.64 -17.73
N PRO A 47 17.85 -14.47 -18.11
CA PRO A 47 16.95 -13.47 -17.51
C PRO A 47 16.88 -13.48 -16.01
N ASP A 48 16.70 -14.65 -15.40
CA ASP A 48 16.53 -14.77 -13.95
C ASP A 48 17.78 -14.31 -13.18
N LYS A 49 18.97 -14.59 -13.73
CA LYS A 49 20.24 -14.23 -13.09
C LYS A 49 20.52 -12.73 -13.20
N TYR A 50 20.48 -12.17 -14.42
CA TYR A 50 20.80 -10.76 -14.59
C TYR A 50 19.72 -9.85 -13.99
N ILE A 51 18.43 -10.23 -13.99
CA ILE A 51 17.36 -9.49 -13.29
C ILE A 51 17.59 -9.48 -11.79
N THR A 52 17.92 -10.63 -11.19
CA THR A 52 18.22 -10.71 -9.76
C THR A 52 19.42 -9.83 -9.39
N TYR A 53 20.44 -9.79 -10.25
CA TYR A 53 21.61 -8.94 -10.06
C TYR A 53 21.26 -7.44 -10.13
N MET A 54 20.52 -7.02 -11.18
CA MET A 54 20.02 -5.65 -11.29
C MET A 54 19.22 -5.25 -10.05
N PHE A 55 18.32 -6.11 -9.58
CA PHE A 55 17.51 -5.86 -8.38
C PHE A 55 18.38 -5.60 -7.14
N LYS A 56 19.45 -6.39 -6.93
CA LYS A 56 20.40 -6.20 -5.83
C LYS A 56 21.13 -4.85 -5.88
N MET A 57 21.38 -4.32 -7.07
CA MET A 57 22.01 -3.00 -7.25
C MET A 57 21.03 -1.84 -7.07
N ILE A 58 19.81 -1.99 -7.59
CA ILE A 58 18.79 -0.93 -7.63
C ILE A 58 18.12 -0.77 -6.26
N LYS A 59 17.80 -1.87 -5.57
CA LYS A 59 17.11 -1.85 -4.27
C LYS A 59 17.76 -0.90 -3.24
N PRO A 60 19.07 -0.97 -2.96
CA PRO A 60 19.71 0.00 -2.05
C PRO A 60 19.77 1.41 -2.67
N ALA A 61 19.90 1.54 -3.99
CA ALA A 61 19.98 2.83 -4.67
C ALA A 61 18.69 3.65 -4.51
N VAL A 62 17.53 3.01 -4.49
CA VAL A 62 16.22 3.67 -4.37
C VAL A 62 15.68 3.71 -2.94
N GLN A 63 16.36 3.04 -2.01
CA GLN A 63 15.91 2.96 -0.63
C GLN A 63 15.77 4.35 0.01
N GLY A 64 14.65 4.57 0.69
CA GLY A 64 14.32 5.83 1.36
C GLY A 64 13.83 6.96 0.44
N ILE A 65 13.84 6.78 -0.88
CA ILE A 65 13.29 7.78 -1.81
C ILE A 65 11.77 7.61 -1.88
N LYS A 66 11.04 8.70 -1.63
CA LYS A 66 9.58 8.78 -1.80
C LYS A 66 9.27 9.69 -2.97
N ILE A 67 8.36 9.26 -3.84
CA ILE A 67 7.90 10.04 -5.00
C ILE A 67 6.40 10.34 -4.86
N SER A 68 5.98 11.53 -5.29
CA SER A 68 4.56 11.88 -5.34
C SER A 68 3.85 11.14 -6.49
N PRO A 69 2.51 11.00 -6.45
CA PRO A 69 1.76 10.38 -7.54
C PRO A 69 1.99 11.04 -8.91
N ASP A 70 2.11 12.38 -8.96
CA ASP A 70 2.41 13.11 -10.21
C ASP A 70 3.79 12.73 -10.78
N ILE A 71 4.82 12.72 -9.93
CA ILE A 71 6.17 12.34 -10.35
C ILE A 71 6.22 10.87 -10.75
N ALA A 72 5.50 9.99 -10.04
CA ALA A 72 5.37 8.59 -10.42
C ALA A 72 4.70 8.43 -11.79
N LYS A 73 3.68 9.23 -12.11
CA LYS A 73 3.02 9.23 -13.44
C LYS A 73 3.98 9.69 -14.54
N LYS A 74 4.76 10.75 -14.29
CA LYS A 74 5.80 11.23 -15.23
C LYS A 74 6.89 10.19 -15.47
N LEU A 75 7.34 9.53 -14.40
CA LEU A 75 8.33 8.47 -14.47
C LEU A 75 7.79 7.24 -15.25
N ASP A 76 6.57 6.79 -14.97
CA ASP A 76 5.92 5.71 -15.72
C ASP A 76 5.80 6.05 -17.21
N GLY A 77 5.32 7.25 -17.54
CA GLY A 77 5.23 7.71 -18.93
C GLY A 77 6.58 7.74 -19.64
N PHE A 78 7.62 8.22 -18.96
CA PHE A 78 8.99 8.21 -19.48
C PHE A 78 9.52 6.79 -19.71
N ILE A 79 9.36 5.90 -18.74
CA ILE A 79 9.80 4.49 -18.84
C ILE A 79 9.09 3.77 -19.98
N ARG A 80 7.77 3.99 -20.14
CA ARG A 80 7.02 3.43 -21.26
C ARG A 80 7.52 3.93 -22.61
N ALA A 81 7.86 5.21 -22.74
CA ALA A 81 8.43 5.74 -23.98
C ALA A 81 9.73 5.00 -24.36
N LEU A 82 10.58 4.69 -23.39
CA LEU A 82 11.82 3.92 -23.62
C LEU A 82 11.55 2.47 -24.07
N SER A 83 10.43 1.87 -23.65
CA SER A 83 10.06 0.51 -24.08
C SER A 83 9.71 0.40 -25.58
N PHE A 84 9.36 1.54 -26.20
CA PHE A 84 9.08 1.65 -27.64
C PHE A 84 10.26 2.23 -28.43
N SER A 85 11.42 2.43 -27.80
CA SER A 85 12.58 3.00 -28.48
C SER A 85 13.31 1.95 -29.31
N ASP A 86 13.65 2.32 -30.54
CA ASP A 86 14.53 1.55 -31.43
C ASP A 86 16.01 1.64 -31.02
N LEU A 87 16.35 2.57 -30.12
CA LEU A 87 17.70 2.69 -29.60
C LEU A 87 17.94 1.58 -28.57
N LYS A 88 18.82 0.64 -28.92
CA LYS A 88 19.23 -0.49 -28.07
C LYS A 88 19.50 -0.09 -26.62
N LYS A 89 20.22 1.02 -26.42
CA LYS A 89 20.56 1.59 -25.11
C LYS A 89 19.33 1.94 -24.28
N GLU A 90 18.33 2.58 -24.88
CA GLU A 90 17.10 3.00 -24.20
C GLU A 90 16.23 1.80 -23.86
N ASN A 91 16.11 0.85 -24.79
CA ASN A 91 15.38 -0.39 -24.58
C ASN A 91 16.00 -1.24 -23.44
N GLN A 92 17.33 -1.32 -23.37
CA GLN A 92 18.01 -2.05 -22.31
C GLN A 92 17.92 -1.31 -20.96
N ALA A 93 18.01 0.03 -20.96
CA ALA A 93 17.78 0.85 -19.77
C ALA A 93 16.36 0.68 -19.21
N PHE A 94 15.35 0.48 -20.07
CA PHE A 94 13.97 0.26 -19.65
C PHE A 94 13.84 -0.86 -18.61
N HIS A 95 14.58 -1.96 -18.73
CA HIS A 95 14.52 -3.06 -17.75
C HIS A 95 14.91 -2.61 -16.33
N VAL A 96 16.02 -1.88 -16.21
CA VAL A 96 16.51 -1.33 -14.95
C VAL A 96 15.54 -0.29 -14.40
N LEU A 97 15.06 0.60 -15.26
CA LEU A 97 14.14 1.66 -14.84
C LEU A 97 12.77 1.12 -14.43
N ASN A 98 12.29 0.06 -15.07
CA ASN A 98 11.06 -0.62 -14.69
C ASN A 98 11.19 -1.29 -13.32
N ILE A 99 12.33 -1.92 -13.02
CA ILE A 99 12.60 -2.44 -11.66
C ILE A 99 12.62 -1.31 -10.64
N CYS A 100 13.31 -0.21 -10.96
CA CYS A 100 13.36 1.00 -10.13
C CYS A 100 11.96 1.53 -9.82
N TYR A 101 11.13 1.74 -10.84
CA TYR A 101 9.75 2.20 -10.70
C TYR A 101 8.92 1.26 -9.82
N ASN A 102 8.98 -0.06 -10.08
CA ASN A 102 8.25 -1.05 -9.30
C ASN A 102 8.65 -1.07 -7.81
N LEU A 103 9.89 -0.70 -7.48
CA LEU A 103 10.35 -0.60 -6.09
C LEU A 103 9.82 0.63 -5.36
N MET A 104 9.53 1.72 -6.09
CA MET A 104 9.11 3.02 -5.53
C MET A 104 7.63 3.32 -5.75
N SER A 105 6.93 2.37 -6.35
CA SER A 105 5.59 2.58 -6.85
C SER A 105 4.62 2.96 -5.72
N PRO A 106 3.93 4.12 -5.81
CA PRO A 106 3.10 4.63 -4.72
C PRO A 106 2.02 3.64 -4.28
N LYS A 107 1.39 2.91 -5.21
CA LYS A 107 0.32 1.95 -4.87
C LYS A 107 0.91 0.70 -4.24
N LYS A 108 2.05 0.20 -4.73
CA LYS A 108 2.77 -0.90 -4.06
C LYS A 108 3.18 -0.52 -2.63
N SER A 109 3.77 0.66 -2.44
CA SER A 109 4.14 1.18 -1.12
C SER A 109 2.92 1.33 -0.20
N CYS A 110 1.84 1.91 -0.71
CA CYS A 110 0.58 2.05 0.00
C CYS A 110 0.00 0.69 0.41
N LEU A 111 -0.01 -0.30 -0.48
CA LEU A 111 -0.50 -1.64 -0.17
C LEU A 111 0.31 -2.31 0.95
N ARG A 112 1.64 -2.19 0.92
CA ARG A 112 2.50 -2.67 2.03
C ARG A 112 2.15 -1.98 3.35
N GLU A 113 2.00 -0.65 3.33
CA GLU A 113 1.65 0.12 4.52
C GLU A 113 0.28 -0.25 5.09
N VAL A 114 -0.73 -0.41 4.23
CA VAL A 114 -2.08 -0.83 4.59
C VAL A 114 -2.07 -2.20 5.27
N ILE A 115 -1.42 -3.20 4.64
CA ILE A 115 -1.33 -4.56 5.21
C ILE A 115 -0.59 -4.53 6.54
N LYS A 116 0.54 -3.83 6.61
CA LYS A 116 1.31 -3.68 7.85
C LYS A 116 0.47 -3.09 8.97
N ASN A 117 -0.27 -2.01 8.68
CA ASN A 117 -1.14 -1.35 9.64
C ASN A 117 -2.27 -2.27 10.12
N PHE A 118 -2.90 -3.04 9.22
CA PHE A 118 -3.90 -4.02 9.63
C PHE A 118 -3.34 -5.14 10.49
N LEU A 119 -2.17 -5.70 10.15
CA LEU A 119 -1.56 -6.79 10.92
C LEU A 119 -1.11 -6.33 12.31
N ILE A 120 -0.59 -5.11 12.44
CA ILE A 120 -0.26 -4.51 13.75
C ILE A 120 -1.54 -4.34 14.58
N LEU A 121 -2.62 -3.87 13.96
CA LEU A 121 -3.91 -3.72 14.63
C LEU A 121 -4.50 -5.07 15.06
N GLN A 122 -4.42 -6.09 14.21
CA GLN A 122 -4.83 -7.46 14.56
C GLN A 122 -4.06 -7.98 15.77
N ASP A 123 -2.75 -7.76 15.85
CA ASP A 123 -1.94 -8.19 17.00
C ASP A 123 -2.37 -7.49 18.29
N LYS A 124 -2.66 -6.18 18.22
CA LYS A 124 -3.20 -5.42 19.36
C LYS A 124 -4.56 -5.99 19.81
N LEU A 125 -5.48 -6.19 18.88
CA LEU A 125 -6.82 -6.73 19.17
C LEU A 125 -6.76 -8.16 19.74
N LYS A 126 -5.81 -8.99 19.29
CA LYS A 126 -5.59 -10.33 19.88
C LYS A 126 -5.13 -10.26 21.33
N ARG A 127 -4.24 -9.32 21.67
CA ARG A 127 -3.81 -9.10 23.06
C ARG A 127 -4.97 -8.60 23.91
N GLU A 128 -5.75 -7.65 23.40
CA GLU A 128 -6.95 -7.15 24.07
C GLU A 128 -7.95 -8.28 24.31
N ASP A 129 -8.29 -9.08 23.29
CA ASP A 129 -9.20 -10.23 23.41
C ASP A 129 -8.71 -11.25 24.44
N PHE A 130 -7.41 -11.56 24.45
CA PHE A 130 -6.79 -12.44 25.44
C PHE A 130 -6.90 -11.88 26.86
N ILE A 131 -6.60 -10.58 27.05
CA ILE A 131 -6.68 -9.92 28.36
C ILE A 131 -8.11 -9.91 28.88
N VAL A 132 -9.06 -9.50 28.03
CA VAL A 132 -10.46 -9.41 28.43
C VAL A 132 -10.98 -10.82 28.72
N THR A 133 -10.73 -11.81 27.85
CA THR A 133 -11.21 -13.20 28.05
C THR A 133 -10.63 -13.89 29.30
N ASN A 134 -9.37 -13.64 29.66
CA ASN A 134 -8.73 -14.33 30.80
C ASN A 134 -8.86 -13.61 32.15
N ARG A 135 -9.31 -12.35 32.17
CA ARG A 135 -9.64 -11.68 33.43
C ARG A 135 -10.99 -12.21 33.91
N LYS A 136 -10.99 -13.00 35.01
CA LYS A 136 -12.21 -13.57 35.63
C LYS A 136 -13.29 -12.49 35.79
N PHE A 137 -14.40 -12.66 35.08
CA PHE A 137 -15.54 -11.73 34.99
C PHE A 137 -16.44 -11.71 36.23
N SER A 138 -16.32 -12.70 37.11
CA SER A 138 -17.12 -12.78 38.33
C SER A 138 -16.66 -11.70 39.34
N GLY A 139 -17.24 -10.50 39.25
CA GLY A 139 -17.09 -9.42 40.25
C GLY A 139 -16.23 -8.21 39.85
N SER A 140 -15.87 -8.05 38.57
CA SER A 140 -15.15 -6.83 38.13
C SER A 140 -16.12 -5.65 37.96
N PHE A 141 -15.92 -4.57 38.72
CA PHE A 141 -16.70 -3.32 38.60
C PHE A 141 -16.49 -2.56 37.28
N PHE A 142 -15.49 -2.93 36.47
CA PHE A 142 -15.03 -2.12 35.33
C PHE A 142 -15.14 -2.81 33.96
N LEU A 143 -15.46 -4.10 33.90
CA LEU A 143 -15.49 -4.88 32.64
C LEU A 143 -16.76 -5.71 32.55
N SER A 144 -17.50 -5.55 31.46
CA SER A 144 -18.77 -6.22 31.17
C SER A 144 -18.63 -7.28 30.07
N ASN A 145 -19.57 -8.22 29.99
CA ASN A 145 -19.64 -9.19 28.87
C ASN A 145 -19.83 -8.51 27.50
N ALA A 146 -20.33 -7.27 27.48
CA ALA A 146 -20.41 -6.49 26.25
C ALA A 146 -19.01 -6.15 25.73
N ASP A 147 -18.04 -5.86 26.60
CA ASP A 147 -16.68 -5.49 26.20
C ASP A 147 -15.96 -6.65 25.49
N VAL A 148 -16.18 -7.90 25.93
CA VAL A 148 -15.69 -9.10 25.23
C VAL A 148 -16.26 -9.18 23.83
N SER A 149 -17.59 -9.08 23.71
CA SER A 149 -18.31 -9.19 22.44
C SER A 149 -17.90 -8.08 21.46
N ASN A 150 -17.62 -6.88 21.99
CA ASN A 150 -17.16 -5.74 21.19
C ASN A 150 -15.73 -5.94 20.66
N VAL A 151 -14.79 -6.36 21.53
CA VAL A 151 -13.41 -6.64 21.11
C VAL A 151 -13.37 -7.78 20.09
N ARG A 152 -14.16 -8.83 20.29
CA ARG A 152 -14.30 -9.95 19.34
C ARG A 152 -14.92 -9.51 18.02
N GLY A 153 -16.00 -8.73 18.06
CA GLY A 153 -16.61 -8.18 16.87
C GLY A 153 -15.64 -7.31 16.07
N LYS A 154 -14.92 -6.39 16.73
CA LYS A 154 -13.91 -5.54 16.10
C LYS A 154 -12.78 -6.37 15.46
N LYS A 155 -12.28 -7.35 16.21
CA LYS A 155 -11.28 -8.31 15.72
C LYS A 155 -11.81 -9.06 14.50
N ALA A 156 -13.05 -9.53 14.51
CA ALA A 156 -13.65 -10.26 13.40
C ALA A 156 -13.75 -9.40 12.13
N VAL A 157 -14.11 -8.12 12.25
CA VAL A 157 -14.14 -7.19 11.10
C VAL A 157 -12.74 -6.97 10.54
N ILE A 158 -11.74 -6.75 11.39
CA ILE A 158 -10.34 -6.59 10.94
C ILE A 158 -9.79 -7.87 10.31
N ASP A 159 -10.05 -9.03 10.91
CA ASP A 159 -9.65 -10.33 10.38
C ASP A 159 -10.27 -10.55 8.98
N ASN A 160 -11.54 -10.18 8.79
CA ASN A 160 -12.20 -10.25 7.49
C ASN A 160 -11.56 -9.34 6.43
N LEU A 161 -11.23 -8.09 6.78
CA LEU A 161 -10.54 -7.16 5.87
C LEU A 161 -9.12 -7.65 5.51
N ILE A 162 -8.38 -8.20 6.48
CA ILE A 162 -7.06 -8.79 6.26
C ILE A 162 -7.15 -9.98 5.31
N MET A 163 -8.09 -10.89 5.55
CA MET A 163 -8.30 -12.06 4.69
C MET A 163 -8.70 -11.64 3.28
N PHE A 164 -9.57 -10.64 3.14
CA PHE A 164 -9.96 -10.10 1.86
C PHE A 164 -8.75 -9.59 1.06
N VAL A 165 -7.94 -8.68 1.63
CA VAL A 165 -6.78 -8.12 0.93
C VAL A 165 -5.69 -9.16 0.69
N SER A 166 -5.46 -10.07 1.64
CA SER A 166 -4.43 -11.12 1.50
C SER A 166 -4.79 -12.11 0.40
N ASN A 167 -6.06 -12.53 0.33
CA ASN A 167 -6.54 -13.41 -0.74
C ASN A 167 -6.40 -12.76 -2.12
N ASP A 168 -6.71 -11.47 -2.22
CA ASP A 168 -6.53 -10.73 -3.48
C ASP A 168 -5.05 -10.60 -3.88
N VAL A 169 -4.13 -10.45 -2.91
CA VAL A 169 -2.68 -10.52 -3.15
C VAL A 169 -2.25 -11.90 -3.62
N PHE A 170 -2.67 -12.97 -2.93
CA PHE A 170 -2.27 -14.34 -3.27
C PHE A 170 -2.76 -14.78 -4.64
N LYS A 171 -3.97 -14.36 -5.05
CA LYS A 171 -4.55 -14.68 -6.37
C LYS A 171 -3.72 -14.18 -7.55
N VAL A 172 -2.97 -13.08 -7.38
CA VAL A 172 -2.19 -12.46 -8.47
C VAL A 172 -0.69 -12.65 -8.30
N SER A 173 -0.22 -13.00 -7.10
CA SER A 173 1.19 -13.15 -6.83
C SER A 173 1.77 -14.36 -7.56
N LYS A 174 2.90 -14.14 -8.23
CA LYS A 174 3.68 -15.17 -8.92
C LYS A 174 4.79 -15.78 -8.04
N GLU A 175 4.87 -15.39 -6.77
CA GLU A 175 5.84 -15.95 -5.83
C GLU A 175 5.67 -17.46 -5.70
N ALA A 176 6.77 -18.20 -5.83
CA ALA A 176 6.78 -19.64 -5.65
C ALA A 176 6.56 -19.99 -4.17
N GLY A 177 5.51 -20.77 -3.86
CA GLY A 177 5.24 -21.23 -2.50
C GLY A 177 3.77 -21.30 -2.13
N LYS A 178 3.52 -21.33 -0.82
CA LYS A 178 2.19 -21.49 -0.22
C LYS A 178 1.34 -20.24 -0.42
N GLN A 179 0.35 -20.24 -1.31
CA GLN A 179 -0.54 -19.08 -1.53
C GLN A 179 -1.65 -18.95 -0.47
N PHE A 180 -1.32 -19.16 0.80
CA PHE A 180 -2.26 -19.09 1.91
C PHE A 180 -1.74 -18.24 3.06
N PHE A 181 -2.66 -17.69 3.83
CA PHE A 181 -2.33 -16.85 4.98
C PHE A 181 -1.83 -17.70 6.17
N PRO A 182 -0.59 -17.52 6.65
CA PRO A 182 -0.03 -18.39 7.69
C PRO A 182 -0.58 -18.01 9.07
N VAL A 183 -1.41 -18.87 9.65
CA VAL A 183 -2.08 -18.59 10.94
C VAL A 183 -1.07 -18.49 12.11
N SER A 184 -0.08 -19.39 12.13
CA SER A 184 0.92 -19.55 13.21
C SER A 184 1.97 -18.44 13.27
N PHE A 185 2.09 -17.62 12.23
CA PHE A 185 3.10 -16.57 12.18
C PHE A 185 2.76 -15.42 13.12
N ASP A 186 3.79 -14.81 13.73
CA ASP A 186 3.65 -13.53 14.41
C ASP A 186 3.39 -12.39 13.42
N ALA A 187 3.09 -11.18 13.93
CA ALA A 187 2.79 -10.03 13.08
C ALA A 187 3.95 -9.67 12.12
N LYS A 188 5.20 -9.74 12.59
CA LYS A 188 6.38 -9.37 11.80
C LYS A 188 6.61 -10.39 10.68
N GLN A 189 6.49 -11.67 10.99
CA GLN A 189 6.57 -12.76 10.02
C GLN A 189 5.46 -12.65 8.97
N LYS A 190 4.21 -12.36 9.37
CA LYS A 190 3.09 -12.12 8.44
C LYS A 190 3.33 -10.95 7.51
N ILE A 191 3.86 -9.84 8.03
CA ILE A 191 4.23 -8.66 7.23
C ILE A 191 5.27 -9.06 6.18
N GLN A 192 6.38 -9.65 6.60
CA GLN A 192 7.45 -10.07 5.69
C GLN A 192 6.97 -11.07 4.64
N TYR A 193 6.07 -11.97 5.04
CA TYR A 193 5.46 -12.95 4.15
C TYR A 193 4.64 -12.29 3.04
N LEU A 194 3.72 -11.38 3.40
CA LEU A 194 2.90 -10.67 2.42
C LEU A 194 3.72 -9.68 1.58
N GLU A 195 4.74 -9.05 2.15
CA GLU A 195 5.65 -8.18 1.40
C GLU A 195 6.35 -8.92 0.26
N LYS A 196 6.81 -10.16 0.49
CA LYS A 196 7.37 -11.00 -0.58
C LYS A 196 6.36 -11.23 -1.71
N HIS A 197 5.12 -11.55 -1.37
CA HIS A 197 4.08 -11.72 -2.39
C HIS A 197 3.81 -10.43 -3.16
N ILE A 198 3.75 -9.28 -2.47
CA ILE A 198 3.56 -7.94 -3.06
C ILE A 198 4.70 -7.54 -4.01
N ASP A 199 5.92 -7.99 -3.76
CA ASP A 199 7.07 -7.67 -4.63
C ASP A 199 6.81 -8.07 -6.08
N TRP A 200 6.08 -9.18 -6.30
CA TRP A 200 5.72 -9.72 -7.61
C TRP A 200 4.53 -9.03 -8.29
N LEU A 201 3.80 -8.17 -7.59
CA LEU A 201 2.66 -7.47 -8.17
C LEU A 201 3.13 -6.30 -9.03
N SER A 202 2.48 -6.11 -10.16
CA SER A 202 2.55 -4.86 -10.92
C SER A 202 1.82 -3.73 -10.20
N GLU A 203 2.14 -2.49 -10.55
CA GLU A 203 1.46 -1.32 -9.99
C GLU A 203 -0.05 -1.30 -10.31
N LYS A 204 -0.45 -1.84 -11.47
CA LYS A 204 -1.85 -1.99 -11.86
C LYS A 204 -2.57 -2.98 -10.95
N GLU A 205 -1.94 -4.11 -10.62
CA GLU A 205 -2.50 -5.09 -9.69
C GLU A 205 -2.60 -4.53 -8.28
N CYS A 206 -1.55 -3.86 -7.77
CA CYS A 206 -1.62 -3.15 -6.49
C CYS A 206 -2.77 -2.15 -6.46
N GLY A 207 -2.94 -1.36 -7.53
CA GLY A 207 -4.05 -0.42 -7.67
C GLY A 207 -5.43 -1.08 -7.63
N ARG A 208 -5.60 -2.21 -8.31
CA ARG A 208 -6.86 -2.96 -8.29
C ARG A 208 -7.18 -3.49 -6.89
N ILE A 209 -6.20 -4.04 -6.19
CA ILE A 209 -6.39 -4.57 -4.82
C ILE A 209 -6.77 -3.45 -3.86
N LEU A 210 -6.08 -2.31 -3.93
CA LEU A 210 -6.38 -1.12 -3.14
C LEU A 210 -7.79 -0.57 -3.42
N TYR A 211 -8.19 -0.53 -4.70
CA TYR A 211 -9.53 -0.13 -5.09
C TYR A 211 -10.60 -1.08 -4.55
N ASN A 212 -10.40 -2.39 -4.68
CA ASN A 212 -11.30 -3.41 -4.13
C ASN A 212 -11.44 -3.27 -2.61
N LEU A 213 -10.34 -2.99 -1.91
CA LEU A 213 -10.35 -2.73 -0.47
C LEU A 213 -11.18 -1.49 -0.13
N LEU A 214 -11.05 -0.40 -0.89
CA LEU A 214 -11.92 0.78 -0.71
C LEU A 214 -13.40 0.45 -0.89
N GLN A 215 -13.75 -0.33 -1.92
CA GLN A 215 -15.12 -0.79 -2.14
C GLN A 215 -15.67 -1.62 -0.98
N LYS A 216 -14.80 -2.28 -0.20
CA LYS A 216 -15.19 -3.03 0.99
C LYS A 216 -15.28 -2.17 2.25
N ILE A 217 -14.41 -1.18 2.41
CA ILE A 217 -14.37 -0.30 3.58
C ILE A 217 -15.46 0.79 3.52
N ASN A 218 -15.69 1.39 2.35
CA ASN A 218 -16.59 2.55 2.22
C ASN A 218 -18.02 2.24 2.69
N PRO A 219 -18.66 1.11 2.33
CA PRO A 219 -20.01 0.78 2.84
C PRO A 219 -20.07 0.73 4.36
N ILE A 220 -19.05 0.19 5.04
CA ILE A 220 -18.97 0.13 6.50
C ILE A 220 -18.85 1.55 7.09
N LEU A 221 -18.04 2.41 6.47
CA LEU A 221 -17.87 3.81 6.91
C LEU A 221 -19.08 4.71 6.60
N SER A 222 -19.95 4.31 5.68
CA SER A 222 -21.17 5.05 5.31
C SER A 222 -22.43 4.55 6.00
N ALA A 223 -22.41 3.33 6.57
CA ALA A 223 -23.57 2.76 7.25
C ALA A 223 -23.97 3.56 8.50
N GLN A 224 -25.23 3.42 8.92
CA GLN A 224 -25.66 3.82 10.26
C GLN A 224 -25.38 2.66 11.23
N GLY A 225 -24.85 2.93 12.42
CA GLY A 225 -24.47 1.87 13.37
C GLY A 225 -25.70 1.08 13.86
N ASN A 226 -25.56 -0.24 13.98
CA ASN A 226 -26.53 -1.13 14.62
C ASN A 226 -25.83 -2.09 15.60
N SER A 227 -25.83 -1.76 16.90
CA SER A 227 -25.13 -2.55 17.91
C SER A 227 -25.76 -3.93 18.19
N ALA A 228 -27.04 -4.13 17.83
CA ALA A 228 -27.70 -5.43 17.97
C ALA A 228 -27.18 -6.49 16.98
N ASP A 229 -26.49 -6.05 15.93
CA ASP A 229 -25.92 -6.89 14.87
C ASP A 229 -24.42 -7.19 15.06
N ILE A 230 -23.88 -6.96 16.27
CA ILE A 230 -22.50 -7.36 16.59
C ILE A 230 -22.47 -8.88 16.84
N ARG A 231 -21.47 -9.54 16.26
CA ARG A 231 -21.26 -11.00 16.28
C ARG A 231 -19.76 -11.33 16.43
N ASP A 232 -19.44 -12.58 16.72
CA ASP A 232 -18.03 -13.03 16.76
C ASP A 232 -17.44 -13.33 15.36
N HIS A 233 -18.28 -13.29 14.31
CA HIS A 233 -17.89 -13.51 12.92
C HIS A 233 -18.44 -12.41 12.01
N ALA A 234 -17.55 -11.73 11.28
CA ALA A 234 -17.93 -10.58 10.45
C ALA A 234 -18.74 -10.94 9.19
N GLU A 235 -18.73 -12.21 8.77
CA GLU A 235 -19.54 -12.70 7.64
C GLU A 235 -21.04 -12.73 7.97
N TYR A 236 -21.39 -12.79 9.25
CA TYR A 236 -22.78 -12.73 9.74
C TYR A 236 -23.20 -11.32 10.19
N MET A 237 -22.38 -10.31 9.92
CA MET A 237 -22.70 -8.91 10.21
C MET A 237 -23.09 -8.16 8.92
N THR A 238 -24.12 -7.33 9.02
CA THR A 238 -24.38 -6.27 8.04
C THR A 238 -23.29 -5.20 8.13
N ASP A 239 -23.22 -4.30 7.17
CA ASP A 239 -22.26 -3.19 7.23
C ASP A 239 -22.54 -2.23 8.40
N SER A 240 -23.81 -2.14 8.84
CA SER A 240 -24.22 -1.47 10.08
C SER A 240 -23.69 -2.16 11.35
N GLY A 241 -23.76 -3.49 11.40
CA GLY A 241 -23.18 -4.29 12.48
C GLY A 241 -21.66 -4.18 12.54
N LYS A 242 -21.00 -4.26 11.38
CA LYS A 242 -19.54 -4.04 11.27
C LYS A 242 -19.17 -2.64 11.73
N ARG A 243 -19.91 -1.62 11.31
CA ARG A 243 -19.67 -0.24 11.77
C ARG A 243 -19.77 -0.14 13.29
N SER A 244 -20.83 -0.69 13.89
CA SER A 244 -20.97 -0.68 15.34
C SER A 244 -19.85 -1.44 16.04
N ALA A 245 -19.46 -2.62 15.54
CA ALA A 245 -18.33 -3.37 16.07
C ALA A 245 -17.02 -2.57 16.04
N LEU A 246 -16.85 -1.69 15.04
CA LEU A 246 -15.72 -0.78 14.92
C LEU A 246 -15.86 0.49 15.78
N MET A 247 -17.09 0.88 16.13
CA MET A 247 -17.40 2.06 16.96
C MET A 247 -17.26 1.81 18.45
N ILE A 248 -17.56 0.61 18.95
CA ILE A 248 -17.77 0.43 20.39
C ILE A 248 -16.44 0.17 21.12
N HIS A 249 -16.05 1.14 21.95
CA HIS A 249 -15.08 1.14 23.04
C HIS A 249 -13.64 0.65 22.77
N SER A 250 -12.75 1.62 22.59
CA SER A 250 -11.35 1.54 23.08
C SER A 250 -10.88 2.90 23.57
N PHE A 251 -11.41 3.42 24.69
CA PHE A 251 -11.05 4.72 25.33
C PHE A 251 -11.05 5.99 24.44
N ASN A 252 -11.25 5.87 23.13
CA ASN A 252 -11.16 6.90 22.12
C ASN A 252 -11.66 6.35 20.76
N ASP A 253 -12.98 6.28 20.58
CA ASP A 253 -13.59 5.80 19.32
C ASP A 253 -13.18 6.67 18.12
N LYS A 254 -12.79 7.93 18.38
CA LYS A 254 -12.19 8.81 17.37
C LYS A 254 -10.89 8.23 16.83
N TRP A 255 -10.08 7.53 17.63
CA TRP A 255 -8.80 6.97 17.17
C TRP A 255 -8.98 5.94 16.07
N PHE A 256 -9.97 5.04 16.21
CA PHE A 256 -10.17 3.96 15.25
C PHE A 256 -10.75 4.47 13.92
N PHE A 257 -11.74 5.36 13.97
CA PHE A 257 -12.23 6.04 12.77
C PHE A 257 -11.15 6.93 12.15
N THR A 258 -10.31 7.59 12.95
CA THR A 258 -9.14 8.32 12.44
C THR A 258 -8.18 7.37 11.73
N PHE A 259 -7.95 6.17 12.25
CA PHE A 259 -7.10 5.17 11.61
C PHE A 259 -7.66 4.71 10.26
N LEU A 260 -8.92 4.29 10.19
CA LEU A 260 -9.54 3.87 8.93
C LEU A 260 -9.69 5.03 7.94
N ALA A 261 -10.07 6.23 8.39
CA ALA A 261 -10.18 7.40 7.55
C ALA A 261 -8.81 7.82 6.99
N LYS A 262 -7.75 7.78 7.81
CA LYS A 262 -6.37 8.01 7.36
C LYS A 262 -5.96 6.98 6.32
N MET A 263 -6.28 5.70 6.54
CA MET A 263 -6.00 4.63 5.59
C MET A 263 -6.75 4.87 4.27
N VAL A 264 -8.05 5.15 4.31
CA VAL A 264 -8.86 5.48 3.12
C VAL A 264 -8.28 6.68 2.38
N LYS A 265 -7.88 7.74 3.10
CA LYS A 265 -7.22 8.91 2.52
C LYS A 265 -5.94 8.52 1.79
N THR A 266 -5.03 7.80 2.45
CA THR A 266 -3.76 7.35 1.85
C THR A 266 -4.00 6.45 0.63
N ILE A 267 -5.02 5.58 0.66
CA ILE A 267 -5.37 4.75 -0.49
C ILE A 267 -5.89 5.62 -1.64
N LYS A 268 -6.80 6.57 -1.38
CA LYS A 268 -7.31 7.50 -2.40
C LYS A 268 -6.18 8.30 -3.05
N GLU A 269 -5.28 8.86 -2.24
CA GLU A 269 -4.10 9.59 -2.72
C GLU A 269 -3.19 8.71 -3.60
N ALA A 270 -2.90 7.47 -3.17
CA ALA A 270 -2.08 6.55 -3.94
C ALA A 270 -2.75 6.11 -5.27
N LEU A 271 -4.08 6.04 -5.28
CA LEU A 271 -4.87 5.76 -6.49
C LEU A 271 -5.04 6.99 -7.40
N GLY A 272 -4.66 8.19 -6.95
CA GLY A 272 -4.94 9.44 -7.66
C GLY A 272 -6.43 9.79 -7.68
N MET A 273 -7.19 9.27 -6.71
CA MET A 273 -8.60 9.62 -6.52
C MET A 273 -8.68 10.88 -5.65
N LYS A 274 -9.58 11.79 -6.03
CA LYS A 274 -9.86 12.98 -5.22
C LYS A 274 -10.30 12.57 -3.81
N THR A 275 -9.69 13.19 -2.81
CA THR A 275 -10.04 13.06 -1.40
C THR A 275 -11.29 13.90 -1.09
N SER A 276 -11.97 13.61 0.02
CA SER A 276 -13.13 14.40 0.43
C SER A 276 -12.79 15.88 0.67
N ALA A 277 -11.55 16.19 1.08
CA ALA A 277 -11.08 17.56 1.25
C ALA A 277 -10.88 18.27 -0.10
N GLU A 278 -10.37 17.57 -1.12
CA GLU A 278 -10.23 18.12 -2.48
C GLU A 278 -11.60 18.32 -3.12
N HIS A 279 -12.55 17.39 -2.92
CA HIS A 279 -13.94 17.60 -3.35
C HIS A 279 -14.62 18.79 -2.66
N LEU A 280 -14.37 19.01 -1.37
CA LEU A 280 -14.89 20.17 -0.65
C LEU A 280 -14.26 21.47 -1.15
N LEU A 281 -12.95 21.49 -1.42
CA LEU A 281 -12.28 22.65 -1.99
C LEU A 281 -12.78 22.96 -3.40
N GLU A 282 -12.94 21.96 -4.25
CA GLU A 282 -13.52 22.13 -5.60
C GLU A 282 -14.96 22.63 -5.52
N HIS A 283 -15.78 22.07 -4.62
CA HIS A 283 -17.15 22.56 -4.41
C HIS A 283 -17.17 24.01 -3.92
N SER A 284 -16.28 24.38 -2.99
CA SER A 284 -16.16 25.76 -2.51
C SER A 284 -15.62 26.73 -3.57
N VAL A 285 -14.72 26.28 -4.44
CA VAL A 285 -14.23 27.06 -5.59
C VAL A 285 -15.35 27.23 -6.63
N ASP A 286 -16.06 26.16 -6.98
CA ASP A 286 -17.21 26.20 -7.89
C ASP A 286 -18.35 27.08 -7.35
N GLU A 287 -18.59 27.05 -6.03
CA GLU A 287 -19.54 27.94 -5.36
C GLU A 287 -19.06 29.40 -5.33
N ALA A 288 -17.77 29.64 -5.09
CA ALA A 288 -17.17 30.98 -5.13
C ALA A 288 -17.21 31.57 -6.55
N GLU A 289 -16.93 30.77 -7.58
CA GLU A 289 -17.05 31.15 -8.99
C GLU A 289 -18.50 31.45 -9.38
N LYS A 290 -19.47 30.62 -8.95
CA LYS A 290 -20.91 30.91 -9.14
C LYS A 290 -21.37 32.16 -8.40
N ALA A 291 -20.75 32.50 -7.28
CA ALA A 291 -21.01 33.71 -6.51
C ALA A 291 -20.24 34.95 -7.03
N GLY A 292 -19.46 34.82 -8.11
CA GLY A 292 -18.70 35.93 -8.71
C GLY A 292 -17.45 36.34 -7.92
N VAL A 293 -17.01 35.52 -6.97
CA VAL A 293 -15.80 35.76 -6.16
C VAL A 293 -14.64 35.00 -6.79
N THR A 294 -13.78 35.71 -7.51
CA THR A 294 -12.50 35.15 -7.97
C THR A 294 -11.52 35.12 -6.81
N LEU A 295 -11.19 33.92 -6.32
CA LEU A 295 -10.11 33.73 -5.35
C LEU A 295 -8.77 34.03 -6.04
N LYS A 296 -8.09 35.09 -5.59
CA LYS A 296 -6.71 35.43 -6.00
C LYS A 296 -5.69 34.56 -5.28
#